data_AF-A0A0S7XDQ4-F1
#
_entry.id   AF-A0A0S7XDQ4-F1
#
_cell.length_a   1.000
_cell.length_b   1.000
_cell.length_c   1.000
_cell.angle_alpha   90.00
_cell.angle_beta   90.00
_cell.angle_gamma   90.00
#
_symmetry.space_group_name_H-M   'P 1'
#
loop_
_entity.id
_entity.type
_entity.pdbx_description
1 polymer ?
#
loop_
_entity_poly.entity_id
_entity_poly.type
_entity_poly.pdbx_seq_one_letter_code
_entity_poly.pdbx_strand_id
1 'polypeptide(L)'
;AFNPAIIYDSGYAGFPEALSVPFILLSLVALEREKPTLSWALMAVSIWTKAQGVVFLPLLLFVTWKRWGFKGLFRPVAAALLVSFLVFLPFFLAGRPDAPAKFFHQLRTREPLDLEPGWEGWIHQEAILCMGAHNLWWLVSRGRGDLSDGRALLGPLSYRQVGLILFGLSYLLVLYNLHKKPGKDALFRAGWLISFFFFMLPTQIAERYLFPALPLLLLWGIEERRARRLYFLLSATFFLNLYLVFYFLPIWPWKALGGLSSLPVTAALWVSPFKERMLSLSIALINLNILARVTLSLCGKFHLNYKRLIKIALFMLNAVIILVIIIPHKMKPEEEAAVFLGRGRFYLNQGWAGLAIGELEMAISKDPTLSDARYFLAVAWAAAGEKERAVSILQDLLRREPEHRPARDLLRRLEGRP
;
A
#
# COMPACT_ATOMS: atom_id res chain seq x y z
N ALA A 1 20.58 7.01 10.45
CA ALA A 1 20.02 8.31 10.86
C ALA A 1 19.65 9.18 9.64
N PHE A 2 20.60 9.50 8.76
CA PHE A 2 20.36 10.44 7.64
C PHE A 2 19.92 9.81 6.31
N ASN A 3 19.00 8.84 6.33
CA ASN A 3 18.46 8.30 5.08
C ASN A 3 17.37 9.25 4.56
N PRO A 4 17.49 9.83 3.35
CA PRO A 4 16.53 10.81 2.84
C PRO A 4 15.12 10.24 2.67
N ALA A 5 14.98 8.97 2.30
CA ALA A 5 13.68 8.32 2.18
C ALA A 5 12.98 8.18 3.54
N ILE A 6 13.73 7.82 4.59
CA ILE A 6 13.19 7.68 5.95
C ILE A 6 12.78 9.04 6.53
N ILE A 7 13.62 10.06 6.33
CA ILE A 7 13.30 11.44 6.76
C ILE A 7 12.07 11.94 6.02
N TYR A 8 11.96 11.68 4.72
CA TYR A 8 10.83 12.12 3.92
C TYR A 8 9.53 11.41 4.33
N ASP A 9 9.56 10.10 4.54
CA ASP A 9 8.40 9.32 4.96
C ASP A 9 7.90 9.71 6.37
N SER A 10 8.78 9.68 7.36
CA SER A 10 8.34 9.84 8.75
C SER A 10 8.48 11.27 9.26
N GLY A 11 9.53 11.99 8.85
CA GLY A 11 9.80 13.36 9.30
C GLY A 11 9.00 14.42 8.54
N TYR A 12 8.89 14.28 7.21
CA TYR A 12 8.14 15.22 6.36
C TYR A 12 6.67 14.83 6.23
N ALA A 13 6.39 13.58 5.83
CA ALA A 13 5.00 13.12 5.62
C ALA A 13 4.29 12.66 6.91
N GLY A 14 5.01 12.52 8.03
CA GLY A 14 4.40 12.21 9.33
C GLY A 14 3.86 10.78 9.47
N PHE A 15 4.31 9.84 8.62
CA PHE A 15 3.82 8.47 8.67
C PHE A 15 4.34 7.67 9.88
N PRO A 16 3.54 6.73 10.42
CA PRO A 16 3.87 5.98 11.64
C PRO A 16 4.84 4.80 11.42
N GLU A 17 5.45 4.67 10.24
CA GLU A 17 6.43 3.63 9.89
C GLU A 17 7.59 3.63 10.89
N ALA A 18 8.10 4.81 11.23
CA ALA A 18 9.15 4.98 12.24
C ALA A 18 8.74 4.52 13.65
N LEU A 19 7.44 4.39 13.95
CA LEU A 19 6.96 3.85 15.22
C LEU A 19 6.94 2.32 15.21
N SER A 20 6.49 1.72 14.10
CA SER A 20 6.28 0.25 14.02
C SER A 20 7.54 -0.53 13.62
N VAL A 21 8.37 0.00 12.72
CA VAL A 21 9.52 -0.71 12.14
C VAL A 21 10.66 -0.98 13.14
N PRO A 22 10.99 -0.10 14.10
CA PRO A 22 11.97 -0.42 15.13
C PRO A 22 11.62 -1.71 15.89
N PHE A 23 10.33 -1.96 16.16
CA PHE A 23 9.89 -3.19 16.83
C PHE A 23 10.06 -4.44 15.94
N ILE A 24 9.93 -4.33 14.61
CA ILE A 24 10.26 -5.41 13.67
C ILE A 24 11.75 -5.74 13.77
N LEU A 25 12.61 -4.72 13.73
CA LEU A 25 14.07 -4.88 13.82
C LEU A 25 14.47 -5.51 15.15
N LEU A 26 14.00 -4.95 16.27
CA LEU A 26 14.29 -5.46 17.61
C LEU A 26 13.74 -6.88 17.80
N SER A 27 12.58 -7.20 17.21
CA SER A 27 12.04 -8.56 17.21
C SER A 27 12.98 -9.56 16.54
N LEU A 28 13.49 -9.23 15.35
CA LEU A 28 14.44 -10.11 14.64
C LEU A 28 15.81 -10.17 15.34
N VAL A 29 16.30 -9.06 15.88
CA VAL A 29 17.53 -9.04 16.71
C VAL A 29 17.36 -9.91 17.96
N ALA A 30 16.22 -9.83 18.65
CA ALA A 30 15.94 -10.65 19.82
C ALA A 30 15.89 -12.14 19.45
N LEU A 31 15.32 -12.49 18.29
CA LEU A 31 15.27 -13.87 17.81
C LEU A 31 16.68 -14.41 17.48
N GLU A 32 17.52 -13.61 16.83
CA GLU A 32 18.93 -13.94 16.59
C GLU A 32 19.71 -14.15 17.89
N ARG A 33 19.40 -13.35 18.93
CA ARG A 33 19.99 -13.47 20.28
C ARG A 33 19.34 -14.55 21.15
N GLU A 34 18.60 -15.49 20.54
CA GLU A 34 17.97 -16.62 21.24
C GLU A 34 16.98 -16.20 22.34
N LYS A 35 16.34 -15.04 22.17
CA LYS A 35 15.28 -14.51 23.05
C LYS A 35 13.92 -14.57 22.34
N PRO A 36 13.35 -15.75 22.04
CA PRO A 36 12.13 -15.87 21.26
C PRO A 36 10.93 -15.22 21.94
N THR A 37 10.82 -15.28 23.28
CA THR A 37 9.73 -14.63 24.02
C THR A 37 9.71 -13.12 23.80
N LEU A 38 10.88 -12.47 23.90
CA LEU A 38 11.02 -11.03 23.65
C LEU A 38 10.76 -10.71 22.17
N SER A 39 11.24 -11.57 21.25
CA SER A 39 11.01 -11.40 19.81
C SER A 39 9.52 -11.35 19.47
N TRP A 40 8.73 -12.30 19.96
CA TRP A 40 7.30 -12.37 19.69
C TRP A 40 6.52 -11.24 20.38
N ALA A 41 6.91 -10.85 21.60
CA ALA A 41 6.32 -9.69 22.29
C ALA A 41 6.55 -8.39 21.49
N LEU A 42 7.77 -8.14 21.02
CA LEU A 42 8.10 -6.96 20.19
C LEU A 42 7.36 -6.99 18.85
N MET A 43 7.24 -8.17 18.22
CA MET A 43 6.47 -8.29 16.98
C MET A 43 4.99 -7.96 17.20
N ALA A 44 4.40 -8.37 18.33
CA ALA A 44 3.04 -7.97 18.69
C ALA A 44 2.91 -6.45 18.82
N VAL A 45 3.84 -5.77 19.51
CA VAL A 45 3.85 -4.29 19.57
C VAL A 45 3.89 -3.67 18.16
N SER A 46 4.73 -4.22 17.27
CA SER A 46 4.81 -3.76 15.88
C SER A 46 3.47 -3.89 15.15
N ILE A 47 2.85 -5.07 15.20
CA ILE A 47 1.57 -5.39 14.53
C ILE A 47 0.45 -4.45 15.01
N TRP A 48 0.39 -4.18 16.32
CA TRP A 48 -0.63 -3.32 16.89
C TRP A 48 -0.39 -1.83 16.67
N THR A 49 0.87 -1.43 16.41
CA THR A 49 1.18 -0.09 15.93
C THR A 49 0.81 0.04 14.45
N LYS A 50 1.12 -0.99 13.65
CA LYS A 50 0.80 -1.07 12.23
C LYS A 50 0.75 -2.52 11.78
N ALA A 51 -0.38 -2.91 11.16
CA ALA A 51 -0.64 -4.29 10.77
C ALA A 51 0.43 -4.91 9.85
N GLN A 52 1.25 -4.09 9.17
CA GLN A 52 2.34 -4.53 8.29
C GLN A 52 3.32 -5.52 8.94
N GLY A 53 3.51 -5.47 10.27
CA GLY A 53 4.34 -6.43 11.00
C GLY A 53 3.90 -7.90 10.83
N VAL A 54 2.63 -8.15 10.48
CA VAL A 54 2.04 -9.49 10.35
C VAL A 54 2.78 -10.35 9.32
N VAL A 55 3.38 -9.69 8.32
CA VAL A 55 4.13 -10.32 7.21
C VAL A 55 5.32 -11.14 7.72
N PHE A 56 5.85 -10.83 8.91
CA PHE A 56 6.99 -11.53 9.50
C PHE A 56 6.59 -12.70 10.41
N LEU A 57 5.31 -12.90 10.72
CA LEU A 57 4.87 -14.00 11.60
C LEU A 57 5.24 -15.39 11.07
N PRO A 58 5.09 -15.72 9.77
CA PRO A 58 5.51 -17.03 9.27
C PRO A 58 7.03 -17.25 9.40
N LEU A 59 7.85 -16.20 9.27
CA LEU A 59 9.30 -16.25 9.51
C LEU A 59 9.60 -16.54 11.00
N LEU A 60 8.97 -15.81 11.92
CA LEU A 60 9.12 -16.03 13.37
C LEU A 60 8.70 -17.45 13.75
N LEU A 61 7.54 -17.90 13.26
CA LEU A 61 7.04 -19.26 13.47
C LEU A 61 8.04 -20.30 12.96
N PHE A 62 8.49 -20.16 11.71
CA PHE A 62 9.43 -21.08 11.09
C PHE A 62 10.74 -21.18 11.87
N VAL A 63 11.35 -20.05 12.22
CA VAL A 63 12.64 -20.02 12.93
C VAL A 63 12.49 -20.52 14.37
N THR A 64 11.43 -20.10 15.06
CA THR A 64 11.19 -20.52 16.45
C THR A 64 10.92 -22.02 16.53
N TRP A 65 10.08 -22.54 15.64
CA TRP A 65 9.80 -23.98 15.54
C TRP A 65 11.07 -24.77 15.18
N LYS A 66 11.89 -24.28 14.24
CA LYS A 66 13.12 -24.96 13.85
C LYS A 66 14.16 -25.01 14.98
N ARG A 67 14.27 -23.96 15.79
CA ARG A 67 15.28 -23.86 16.87
C ARG A 67 14.82 -24.53 18.17
N TRP A 68 13.55 -24.45 18.53
CA TRP A 68 13.04 -24.91 19.84
C TRP A 68 11.88 -25.93 19.75
N GLY A 69 11.52 -26.38 18.55
CA GLY A 69 10.43 -27.33 18.33
C GLY A 69 9.04 -26.75 18.62
N PHE A 70 8.02 -27.61 18.54
CA PHE A 70 6.62 -27.19 18.76
C PHE A 70 6.39 -26.68 20.19
N LYS A 71 6.96 -27.37 21.20
CA LYS A 71 6.86 -26.94 22.61
C LYS A 71 7.54 -25.59 22.87
N GLY A 72 8.57 -25.26 22.10
CA GLY A 72 9.26 -23.96 22.17
C GLY A 72 8.39 -22.77 21.75
N LEU A 73 7.25 -23.00 21.09
CA LEU A 73 6.34 -21.95 20.64
C LEU A 73 5.40 -21.44 21.74
N PHE A 74 5.14 -22.21 22.79
CA PHE A 74 4.13 -21.84 23.80
C PHE A 74 4.45 -20.52 24.50
N ARG A 75 5.68 -20.37 25.03
CA ARG A 75 6.07 -19.14 25.75
C ARG A 75 6.08 -17.90 24.85
N PRO A 76 6.67 -17.94 23.64
CA PRO A 76 6.64 -16.79 22.72
C PRO A 76 5.24 -16.42 22.24
N VAL A 77 4.41 -17.39 21.88
CA VAL A 77 3.01 -17.14 21.47
C VAL A 77 2.22 -16.55 22.63
N ALA A 78 2.34 -17.11 23.84
CA ALA A 78 1.68 -16.55 25.04
C ALA A 78 2.10 -15.10 25.31
N ALA A 79 3.39 -14.76 25.14
CA ALA A 79 3.86 -13.39 25.30
C ALA A 79 3.27 -12.44 24.24
N ALA A 80 3.19 -12.85 22.97
CA ALA A 80 2.53 -12.06 21.93
C ALA A 80 1.04 -11.85 22.21
N LEU A 81 0.33 -12.89 22.67
CA LEU A 81 -1.08 -12.81 23.06
C LEU A 81 -1.29 -11.90 24.27
N LEU A 82 -0.41 -11.98 25.27
CA LEU A 82 -0.45 -11.09 26.44
C LEU A 82 -0.25 -9.63 26.03
N VAL A 83 0.75 -9.32 25.20
CA VAL A 83 0.94 -7.95 24.68
C VAL A 83 -0.29 -7.48 23.90
N SER A 84 -0.87 -8.36 23.07
CA SER A 84 -2.10 -8.05 22.32
C SER A 84 -3.27 -7.76 23.25
N PHE A 85 -3.44 -8.55 24.30
CA PHE A 85 -4.46 -8.32 25.33
C PHE A 85 -4.24 -6.99 26.06
N LEU A 86 -3.00 -6.67 26.45
CA LEU A 86 -2.67 -5.42 27.14
C LEU A 86 -2.94 -4.19 26.27
N VAL A 87 -2.75 -4.27 24.95
CA VAL A 87 -3.12 -3.19 24.01
C VAL A 87 -4.62 -2.93 24.05
N PHE A 88 -5.44 -3.98 24.19
CA PHE A 88 -6.90 -3.83 24.23
C PHE A 88 -7.48 -3.65 25.64
N LEU A 89 -6.70 -3.89 26.68
CA LEU A 89 -7.12 -3.79 28.07
C LEU A 89 -7.84 -2.46 28.41
N PRO A 90 -7.40 -1.28 27.93
CA PRO A 90 -8.11 -0.03 28.18
C PRO A 90 -9.56 -0.03 27.69
N PHE A 91 -9.88 -0.71 26.58
CA PHE A 91 -11.25 -0.82 26.06
C PHE A 91 -12.13 -1.69 26.96
N PHE A 92 -11.59 -2.79 27.49
CA PHE A 92 -12.29 -3.64 28.45
C PHE A 92 -12.56 -2.88 29.75
N LEU A 93 -11.56 -2.16 30.29
CA LEU A 93 -11.69 -1.36 31.50
C LEU A 93 -12.66 -0.19 31.32
N ALA A 94 -12.78 0.35 30.11
CA ALA A 94 -13.75 1.39 29.76
C ALA A 94 -15.17 0.84 29.48
N GLY A 95 -15.43 -0.45 29.72
CA GLY A 95 -16.74 -1.06 29.50
C GLY A 95 -17.12 -1.23 28.02
N ARG A 96 -16.14 -1.22 27.11
CA ARG A 96 -16.33 -1.39 25.65
C ARG A 96 -15.58 -2.63 25.10
N PRO A 97 -15.91 -3.85 25.57
CA PRO A 97 -15.23 -5.08 25.14
C PRO A 97 -15.46 -5.42 23.66
N ASP A 98 -16.50 -4.86 23.04
CA ASP A 98 -16.87 -5.03 21.64
C ASP A 98 -16.08 -4.13 20.68
N ALA A 99 -15.42 -3.08 21.18
CA ALA A 99 -14.72 -2.10 20.34
C ALA A 99 -13.63 -2.73 19.44
N PRO A 100 -12.76 -3.63 19.92
CA PRO A 100 -11.79 -4.31 19.06
C PRO A 100 -12.45 -5.14 17.96
N ALA A 101 -13.52 -5.89 18.30
CA ALA A 101 -14.23 -6.72 17.35
C ALA A 101 -14.95 -5.89 16.28
N LYS A 102 -15.55 -4.75 16.66
CA LYS A 102 -16.16 -3.79 15.73
C LYS A 102 -15.11 -3.17 14.81
N PHE A 103 -13.95 -2.79 15.32
CA PHE A 103 -12.85 -2.27 14.50
C PHE A 103 -12.42 -3.30 13.44
N PHE A 104 -12.27 -4.57 13.80
CA PHE A 104 -11.92 -5.63 12.84
C PHE A 104 -13.04 -5.97 11.86
N HIS A 105 -14.29 -6.01 12.32
CA HIS A 105 -15.45 -6.17 11.46
C HIS A 105 -15.47 -5.07 10.40
N GLN A 106 -15.24 -3.83 10.82
CA GLN A 106 -15.20 -2.67 9.93
C GLN A 106 -14.08 -2.74 8.90
N LEU A 107 -12.86 -3.14 9.30
CA LEU A 107 -11.76 -3.38 8.35
C LEU A 107 -12.12 -4.45 7.30
N ARG A 108 -12.96 -5.43 7.66
CA ARG A 108 -13.37 -6.53 6.79
C ARG A 108 -14.56 -6.18 5.90
N THR A 109 -15.64 -5.66 6.46
CA THR A 109 -16.90 -5.39 5.75
C THR A 109 -16.85 -4.10 4.97
N ARG A 110 -15.95 -3.19 5.36
CA ARG A 110 -15.84 -1.85 4.79
C ARG A 110 -17.14 -1.06 4.88
N GLU A 111 -18.04 -1.38 5.81
CA GLU A 111 -19.25 -0.58 5.99
C GLU A 111 -18.87 0.79 6.57
N PRO A 112 -19.42 1.91 6.04
CA PRO A 112 -19.19 3.22 6.61
C PRO A 112 -19.77 3.24 8.03
N LEU A 113 -18.98 3.74 8.98
CA LEU A 113 -19.57 4.19 10.24
C LEU A 113 -20.49 5.37 9.92
N ASP A 114 -21.54 5.57 10.74
CA ASP A 114 -22.17 6.88 10.94
C ASP A 114 -21.18 7.87 11.60
N LEU A 115 -19.94 7.93 11.12
CA LEU A 115 -18.98 8.96 11.46
C LEU A 115 -19.36 10.21 10.68
N GLU A 116 -19.03 11.37 11.25
CA GLU A 116 -19.27 12.66 10.61
C GLU A 116 -18.88 12.66 9.12
N PRO A 117 -19.67 13.35 8.26
CA PRO A 117 -19.40 13.44 6.83
C PRO A 117 -17.95 13.88 6.58
N GLY A 118 -17.14 13.00 5.97
CA GLY A 118 -15.72 13.28 5.64
C GLY A 118 -14.75 12.13 5.91
N TRP A 119 -15.09 11.16 6.77
CA TRP A 119 -14.23 10.01 7.06
C TRP A 119 -14.63 8.72 6.32
N GLU A 120 -15.83 8.68 5.74
CA GLU A 120 -16.45 7.50 5.12
C GLU A 120 -15.63 6.91 3.95
N GLY A 121 -14.86 7.72 3.23
CA GLY A 121 -14.22 7.26 1.99
C GLY A 121 -12.82 6.65 2.11
N TRP A 122 -12.19 6.64 3.29
CA TRP A 122 -10.87 6.02 3.49
C TRP A 122 -10.91 4.49 3.53
N ILE A 123 -12.02 3.92 3.99
CA ILE A 123 -12.16 2.48 4.25
C ILE A 123 -12.52 1.69 2.97
N HIS A 124 -13.07 2.37 1.96
CA HIS A 124 -13.51 1.75 0.71
C HIS A 124 -12.44 1.67 -0.39
N GLN A 125 -11.28 2.31 -0.20
CA GLN A 125 -10.30 2.56 -1.27
C GLN A 125 -9.18 1.53 -1.40
N GLU A 126 -9.13 0.49 -0.55
CA GLU A 126 -7.98 -0.41 -0.55
C GLU A 126 -8.06 -1.60 -1.51
N ALA A 127 -9.16 -1.86 -2.22
CA ALA A 127 -9.18 -2.89 -3.27
C ALA A 127 -8.58 -2.43 -4.59
N ILE A 128 -7.49 -1.66 -4.55
CA ILE A 128 -6.76 -1.21 -5.73
C ILE A 128 -5.44 -1.96 -5.88
N LEU A 129 -4.87 -1.95 -7.08
CA LEU A 129 -3.59 -2.62 -7.34
C LEU A 129 -2.45 -2.06 -6.49
N CYS A 130 -2.25 -0.75 -6.52
CA CYS A 130 -1.30 -0.04 -5.67
C CYS A 130 -1.60 1.45 -5.58
N MET A 131 -1.32 2.03 -4.41
CA MET A 131 -1.40 3.47 -4.18
C MET A 131 0.00 4.04 -4.28
N GLY A 132 0.32 4.72 -5.38
CA GLY A 132 1.63 5.36 -5.55
C GLY A 132 2.86 4.43 -5.59
N ALA A 133 2.69 3.12 -5.39
CA ALA A 133 3.80 2.18 -5.32
C ALA A 133 4.27 1.77 -6.71
N HIS A 134 5.50 2.17 -7.06
CA HIS A 134 6.19 1.78 -8.28
C HIS A 134 6.71 0.32 -8.19
N ASN A 135 5.75 -0.62 -8.12
CA ASN A 135 5.96 -2.06 -8.01
C ASN A 135 5.55 -2.81 -9.30
N LEU A 136 5.41 -4.14 -9.23
CA LEU A 136 5.01 -4.96 -10.38
C LEU A 136 3.68 -4.49 -10.99
N TRP A 137 2.71 -4.17 -10.14
CA TRP A 137 1.37 -3.83 -10.59
C TRP A 137 1.29 -2.47 -11.28
N TRP A 138 2.13 -1.52 -10.87
CA TRP A 138 2.27 -0.26 -11.59
C TRP A 138 2.70 -0.49 -13.05
N LEU A 139 3.63 -1.42 -13.30
CA LEU A 139 4.07 -1.76 -14.66
C LEU A 139 2.98 -2.51 -15.45
N VAL A 140 2.41 -3.54 -14.83
CA VAL A 140 1.35 -4.39 -15.42
C VAL A 140 0.14 -3.55 -15.82
N SER A 141 -0.25 -2.58 -14.99
CA SER A 141 -1.37 -1.67 -15.22
C SER A 141 -1.01 -0.43 -16.04
N ARG A 142 0.26 -0.28 -16.46
CA ARG A 142 0.77 0.89 -17.20
C ARG A 142 0.52 2.22 -16.49
N GLY A 143 0.77 2.24 -15.19
CA GLY A 143 0.58 3.39 -14.31
C GLY A 143 -0.84 3.54 -13.76
N ARG A 144 -1.72 2.57 -13.99
CA ARG A 144 -3.08 2.53 -13.41
C ARG A 144 -3.12 1.70 -12.13
N GLY A 145 -2.37 2.12 -11.11
CA GLY A 145 -2.36 1.47 -9.79
C GLY A 145 -3.73 1.51 -9.08
N ASP A 146 -4.59 2.41 -9.52
CA ASP A 146 -5.96 2.64 -9.04
C ASP A 146 -7.01 1.64 -9.57
N LEU A 147 -6.63 0.70 -10.42
CA LEU A 147 -7.56 -0.35 -10.87
C LEU A 147 -7.95 -1.27 -9.73
N SER A 148 -9.19 -1.78 -9.80
CA SER A 148 -9.68 -2.81 -8.87
C SER A 148 -8.83 -4.07 -8.94
N ASP A 149 -8.32 -4.53 -7.81
CA ASP A 149 -7.51 -5.74 -7.69
C ASP A 149 -8.32 -7.05 -7.75
N GLY A 150 -9.64 -6.95 -7.66
CA GLY A 150 -10.58 -8.06 -7.85
C GLY A 150 -10.81 -8.43 -9.31
N ARG A 151 -10.32 -7.62 -10.25
CA ARG A 151 -10.45 -7.90 -11.70
C ARG A 151 -9.67 -9.15 -12.09
N ALA A 152 -10.21 -9.92 -13.02
CA ALA A 152 -9.53 -11.07 -13.61
C ALA A 152 -8.27 -10.62 -14.39
N LEU A 153 -7.16 -11.31 -14.16
CA LEU A 153 -5.89 -11.11 -14.85
C LEU A 153 -5.53 -12.32 -15.73
N LEU A 154 -5.67 -13.54 -15.19
CA LEU A 154 -5.32 -14.78 -15.88
C LEU A 154 -6.43 -15.82 -15.71
N GLY A 155 -7.31 -15.92 -16.72
CA GLY A 155 -8.50 -16.76 -16.63
C GLY A 155 -9.38 -16.33 -15.45
N PRO A 156 -9.75 -17.24 -14.52
CA PRO A 156 -10.56 -16.88 -13.35
C PRO A 156 -9.77 -16.19 -12.24
N LEU A 157 -8.44 -16.10 -12.33
CA LEU A 157 -7.61 -15.55 -11.27
C LEU A 157 -7.56 -14.02 -11.34
N SER A 158 -7.93 -13.39 -10.24
CA SER A 158 -7.82 -11.94 -10.05
C SER A 158 -6.40 -11.45 -9.83
N TYR A 159 -6.13 -10.16 -10.05
CA TYR A 159 -4.83 -9.53 -9.72
C TYR A 159 -4.41 -9.83 -8.28
N ARG A 160 -5.34 -9.68 -7.33
CA ARG A 160 -5.12 -9.98 -5.90
C ARG A 160 -4.68 -11.43 -5.67
N GLN A 161 -5.38 -12.39 -6.28
CA GLN A 161 -5.05 -13.81 -6.14
C GLN A 161 -3.68 -14.12 -6.74
N VAL A 162 -3.39 -13.60 -7.92
CA VAL A 162 -2.07 -13.77 -8.56
C VAL A 162 -0.96 -13.18 -7.70
N GLY A 163 -1.15 -11.98 -7.16
CA GLY A 163 -0.17 -11.34 -6.27
C GLY A 163 0.10 -12.10 -4.98
N LEU A 164 -0.95 -12.61 -4.34
CA LEU A 164 -0.81 -13.44 -3.14
C LEU A 164 -0.10 -14.77 -3.44
N ILE A 165 -0.38 -15.40 -4.59
CA ILE A 165 0.31 -16.63 -5.03
C ILE A 165 1.80 -16.34 -5.27
N LEU A 166 2.13 -15.29 -6.03
CA LEU A 166 3.51 -14.90 -6.30
C LEU A 166 4.27 -14.58 -5.02
N PHE A 167 3.63 -13.85 -4.10
CA PHE A 167 4.20 -13.54 -2.79
C PHE A 167 4.42 -14.79 -1.96
N GLY A 168 3.44 -15.68 -1.85
CA GLY A 168 3.54 -16.94 -1.12
C GLY A 168 4.66 -17.85 -1.63
N LEU A 169 4.77 -18.02 -2.96
CA LEU A 169 5.87 -18.77 -3.57
C LEU A 169 7.25 -18.16 -3.28
N SER A 170 7.35 -16.82 -3.38
CA SER A 170 8.59 -16.11 -3.07
C SER A 170 8.95 -16.19 -1.58
N TYR A 171 7.95 -16.16 -0.69
CA TYR A 171 8.13 -16.36 0.74
C TYR A 171 8.66 -17.76 1.06
N LEU A 172 8.05 -18.80 0.49
CA LEU A 172 8.51 -20.18 0.64
C LEU A 172 9.95 -20.35 0.15
N LEU A 173 10.31 -19.68 -0.96
CA LEU A 173 11.68 -19.69 -1.47
C LEU A 173 12.67 -19.02 -0.50
N VAL A 174 12.27 -17.95 0.19
CA VAL A 174 13.07 -17.32 1.27
C VAL A 174 13.24 -18.29 2.43
N LEU A 175 12.17 -18.91 2.92
CA LEU A 175 12.24 -19.88 4.02
C LEU A 175 13.09 -21.10 3.67
N TYR A 176 12.98 -21.61 2.45
CA TYR A 176 13.83 -22.69 1.94
C TYR A 176 15.31 -22.29 1.94
N ASN A 177 15.63 -21.09 1.46
CA ASN A 177 17.01 -20.60 1.46
C ASN A 177 17.54 -20.37 2.88
N LEU A 178 16.72 -19.84 3.78
CA LEU A 178 17.04 -19.71 5.20
C LEU A 178 17.30 -21.08 5.83
N HIS A 179 16.52 -22.10 5.48
CA HIS A 179 16.73 -23.46 5.94
C HIS A 179 18.08 -24.03 5.50
N LYS A 180 18.42 -23.85 4.22
CA LYS A 180 19.64 -24.41 3.61
C LYS A 180 20.91 -23.65 3.93
N LYS A 181 20.82 -22.35 4.25
CA LYS A 181 21.98 -21.49 4.54
C LYS A 181 21.76 -20.71 5.84
N PRO A 182 21.77 -21.41 6.99
CA PRO A 182 21.76 -20.73 8.28
C PRO A 182 23.06 -19.92 8.45
N GLY A 183 22.99 -18.85 9.23
CA GLY A 183 24.11 -17.96 9.50
C GLY A 183 23.66 -16.77 10.33
N LYS A 184 24.61 -16.07 10.95
CA LYS A 184 24.35 -14.92 11.84
C LYS A 184 23.63 -13.76 11.13
N ASP A 185 23.74 -13.69 9.81
CA ASP A 185 23.13 -12.66 8.96
C ASP A 185 21.82 -13.13 8.28
N ALA A 186 21.49 -14.43 8.40
CA ALA A 186 20.50 -15.08 7.56
C ALA A 186 19.08 -14.58 7.83
N LEU A 187 18.77 -14.20 9.08
CA LEU A 187 17.46 -13.67 9.44
C LEU A 187 17.24 -12.26 8.90
N PHE A 188 18.27 -11.40 8.91
CA PHE A 188 18.18 -10.06 8.31
C PHE A 188 18.08 -10.15 6.78
N ARG A 189 18.82 -11.08 6.17
CA ARG A 189 18.67 -11.42 4.75
C ARG A 189 17.25 -11.86 4.41
N ALA A 190 16.67 -12.75 5.21
CA ALA A 190 15.28 -13.20 5.02
C ALA A 190 14.28 -12.05 5.22
N GLY A 191 14.46 -11.26 6.28
CA GLY A 191 13.57 -10.16 6.63
C GLY A 191 13.48 -9.08 5.55
N TRP A 192 14.61 -8.62 4.99
CA TRP A 192 14.55 -7.62 3.93
C TRP A 192 13.94 -8.20 2.66
N LEU A 193 14.25 -9.46 2.30
CA LEU A 193 13.66 -10.13 1.13
C LEU A 193 12.14 -10.24 1.26
N ILE A 194 11.65 -10.66 2.43
CA ILE A 194 10.21 -10.74 2.73
C ILE A 194 9.56 -9.36 2.61
N SER A 195 10.18 -8.32 3.20
CA SER A 195 9.67 -6.93 3.11
C SER A 195 9.62 -6.44 1.66
N PHE A 196 10.67 -6.71 0.90
CA PHE A 196 10.79 -6.28 -0.48
C PHE A 196 9.81 -7.04 -1.39
N PHE A 197 9.64 -8.35 -1.20
CA PHE A 197 8.64 -9.13 -1.91
C PHE A 197 7.21 -8.71 -1.54
N PHE A 198 6.98 -8.33 -0.29
CA PHE A 198 5.69 -7.79 0.15
C PHE A 198 5.37 -6.43 -0.48
N PHE A 199 6.39 -5.59 -0.73
CA PHE A 199 6.19 -4.36 -1.51
C PHE A 199 5.95 -4.65 -3.00
N MET A 200 6.63 -5.67 -3.55
CA MET A 200 6.66 -5.90 -4.99
C MET A 200 5.48 -6.71 -5.56
N LEU A 201 4.94 -7.68 -4.81
CA LEU A 201 4.13 -8.77 -5.38
C LEU A 201 2.63 -8.75 -5.03
N PRO A 202 2.20 -8.49 -3.79
CA PRO A 202 0.78 -8.32 -3.47
C PRO A 202 0.21 -7.03 -4.08
N THR A 203 -1.11 -6.98 -4.23
CA THR A 203 -1.87 -5.75 -4.50
C THR A 203 -2.14 -5.01 -3.17
N GLN A 204 -2.82 -3.86 -3.22
CA GLN A 204 -3.14 -3.05 -2.03
C GLN A 204 -1.89 -2.54 -1.31
N ILE A 205 -0.83 -2.27 -2.07
CA ILE A 205 0.45 -1.77 -1.57
C ILE A 205 0.55 -0.26 -1.78
N ALA A 206 0.91 0.46 -0.72
CA ALA A 206 1.21 1.88 -0.78
C ALA A 206 2.71 2.17 -0.99
N GLU A 207 3.04 3.36 -1.48
CA GLU A 207 4.40 3.82 -1.74
C GLU A 207 5.36 3.61 -0.56
N ARG A 208 4.86 3.82 0.66
CA ARG A 208 5.56 3.72 1.94
C ARG A 208 5.86 2.31 2.43
N TYR A 209 5.23 1.27 1.87
CA TYR A 209 5.36 -0.11 2.37
C TYR A 209 6.75 -0.71 2.14
N LEU A 210 7.61 -0.06 1.37
CA LEU A 210 9.01 -0.46 1.20
C LEU A 210 9.89 -0.15 2.43
N PHE A 211 9.43 0.70 3.35
CA PHE A 211 10.20 1.18 4.49
C PHE A 211 10.91 0.07 5.30
N PRO A 212 10.26 -1.03 5.73
CA PRO A 212 10.92 -2.03 6.58
C PRO A 212 12.09 -2.74 5.88
N ALA A 213 12.10 -2.78 4.55
CA ALA A 213 13.17 -3.41 3.78
C ALA A 213 14.52 -2.71 3.98
N LEU A 214 14.55 -1.38 4.09
CA LEU A 214 15.79 -0.61 4.17
C LEU A 214 16.63 -0.89 5.43
N PRO A 215 16.10 -0.80 6.67
CA PRO A 215 16.91 -1.07 7.85
C PRO A 215 17.29 -2.55 7.96
N LEU A 216 16.45 -3.48 7.50
CA LEU A 216 16.80 -4.91 7.44
C LEU A 216 17.93 -5.18 6.44
N LEU A 217 17.87 -4.53 5.27
CA LEU A 217 18.92 -4.59 4.25
C LEU A 217 20.22 -3.95 4.75
N LEU A 218 20.12 -2.86 5.51
CA LEU A 218 21.27 -2.22 6.15
C LEU A 218 21.97 -3.16 7.14
N LEU A 219 21.20 -3.82 8.03
CA LEU A 219 21.75 -4.79 8.98
C LEU A 219 22.42 -5.96 8.28
N TRP A 220 21.83 -6.46 7.19
CA TRP A 220 22.47 -7.47 6.35
C TRP A 220 23.75 -6.94 5.67
N GLY A 221 23.76 -5.68 5.24
CA GLY A 221 24.88 -5.02 4.59
C GLY A 221 26.10 -4.74 5.47
N ILE A 222 25.99 -4.93 6.79
CA ILE A 222 27.14 -4.97 7.70
C ILE A 222 28.07 -6.11 7.27
N GLU A 223 27.49 -7.31 7.09
CA GLU A 223 28.20 -8.54 6.76
C GLU A 223 28.40 -8.72 5.24
N GLU A 224 27.40 -8.37 4.41
CA GLU A 224 27.45 -8.57 2.96
C GLU A 224 27.74 -7.27 2.19
N ARG A 225 28.95 -7.14 1.63
CA ARG A 225 29.36 -5.92 0.91
C ARG A 225 28.46 -5.61 -0.29
N ARG A 226 27.92 -6.62 -0.98
CA ARG A 226 27.01 -6.40 -2.13
C ARG A 226 25.69 -5.77 -1.71
N ALA A 227 25.22 -6.06 -0.49
CA ALA A 227 23.98 -5.51 0.04
C ALA A 227 24.06 -3.99 0.28
N ARG A 228 25.26 -3.43 0.48
CA ARG A 228 25.45 -1.97 0.62
C ARG A 228 25.07 -1.22 -0.66
N ARG A 229 25.48 -1.73 -1.82
CA ARG A 229 25.09 -1.14 -3.13
C ARG A 229 23.57 -1.23 -3.32
N LEU A 230 22.99 -2.37 -2.96
CA LEU A 230 21.55 -2.57 -3.03
C LEU A 230 20.80 -1.61 -2.09
N TYR A 231 21.33 -1.36 -0.89
CA TYR A 231 20.77 -0.40 0.06
C TYR A 231 20.68 1.00 -0.52
N PHE A 232 21.77 1.51 -1.10
CA PHE A 232 21.75 2.85 -1.71
C PHE A 232 20.78 2.93 -2.90
N LEU A 233 20.77 1.90 -3.76
CA LEU A 233 19.86 1.85 -4.90
C LEU A 233 18.39 1.82 -4.45
N LEU A 234 18.05 0.93 -3.51
CA LEU A 234 16.69 0.78 -3.00
C LEU A 234 16.25 2.00 -2.19
N SER A 235 17.18 2.65 -1.48
CA SER A 235 16.91 3.91 -0.80
C SER A 235 16.62 5.04 -1.78
N ALA A 236 17.33 5.10 -2.90
CA ALA A 236 17.09 6.11 -3.93
C ALA A 236 15.75 5.88 -4.63
N THR A 237 15.43 4.63 -5.00
CA THR A 237 14.12 4.31 -5.60
C THR A 237 12.99 4.56 -4.61
N PHE A 238 13.17 4.24 -3.32
CA PHE A 238 12.17 4.53 -2.29
C PHE A 238 11.96 6.03 -2.11
N PHE A 239 13.02 6.82 -2.01
CA PHE A 239 12.90 8.28 -1.91
C PHE A 239 12.17 8.87 -3.11
N LEU A 240 12.55 8.49 -4.34
CA LEU A 240 11.90 8.99 -5.55
C LEU A 240 10.44 8.52 -5.67
N ASN A 241 10.15 7.29 -5.24
CA ASN A 241 8.80 6.73 -5.15
C ASN A 241 7.91 7.60 -4.22
N LEU A 242 8.41 7.93 -3.03
CA LEU A 242 7.71 8.84 -2.11
C LEU A 242 7.58 10.25 -2.69
N TYR A 243 8.69 10.81 -3.18
CA TYR A 243 8.73 12.17 -3.71
C TYR A 243 7.70 12.38 -4.83
N LEU A 244 7.58 11.42 -5.76
CA LEU A 244 6.58 11.47 -6.82
C LEU A 244 5.14 11.51 -6.29
N VAL A 245 4.85 10.77 -5.21
CA VAL A 245 3.50 10.77 -4.64
C VAL A 245 3.20 12.12 -3.98
N PHE A 246 4.12 12.64 -3.17
CA PHE A 246 3.90 13.84 -2.36
C PHE A 246 4.10 15.18 -3.08
N TYR A 247 4.89 15.19 -4.14
CA TYR A 247 5.11 16.39 -4.93
C TYR A 247 3.96 16.67 -5.91
N PHE A 248 3.27 15.62 -6.37
CA PHE A 248 2.19 15.74 -7.36
C PHE A 248 0.79 15.61 -6.75
N LEU A 249 0.65 14.97 -5.57
CA LEU A 249 -0.56 15.00 -4.76
C LEU A 249 -0.26 15.88 -3.54
N PRO A 250 -0.88 17.05 -3.36
CA PRO A 250 -0.62 17.94 -2.23
C PRO A 250 -1.19 17.37 -0.91
N ILE A 251 -0.71 16.19 -0.49
CA ILE A 251 -1.03 15.54 0.79
C ILE A 251 -0.44 16.39 1.92
N TRP A 252 -1.33 16.89 2.79
CA TRP A 252 -1.15 17.71 4.00
C TRP A 252 0.05 17.33 4.92
N PRO A 253 0.64 18.23 5.77
CA PRO A 253 0.13 19.48 6.36
C PRO A 253 0.96 20.76 6.11
N TRP A 254 0.41 21.74 5.40
CA TRP A 254 0.87 23.15 5.51
C TRP A 254 -0.22 24.15 5.90
N LYS A 255 -1.50 23.78 5.79
CA LYS A 255 -2.61 24.64 6.28
C LYS A 255 -2.87 24.46 7.78
N ALA A 256 -2.43 23.36 8.42
CA ALA A 256 -2.54 23.16 9.88
C ALA A 256 -1.50 23.96 10.69
N LEU A 257 -0.38 24.35 10.06
CA LEU A 257 0.75 25.04 10.71
C LEU A 257 0.84 26.52 10.31
N GLY A 258 -0.30 27.14 9.97
CA GLY A 258 -0.46 28.59 9.77
C GLY A 258 0.80 29.36 9.39
N GLY A 259 1.13 29.43 8.09
CA GLY A 259 2.07 30.48 7.63
C GLY A 259 3.01 30.21 6.47
N LEU A 260 2.99 29.04 5.80
CA LEU A 260 3.87 28.79 4.64
C LEU A 260 3.10 28.29 3.41
N SER A 261 2.01 28.97 3.06
CA SER A 261 1.25 28.74 1.83
C SER A 261 1.92 29.29 0.56
N SER A 262 3.21 29.63 0.59
CA SER A 262 3.88 30.37 -0.47
C SER A 262 5.12 29.69 -1.06
N LEU A 263 5.34 28.39 -0.84
CA LEU A 263 6.27 27.66 -1.70
C LEU A 263 5.60 27.47 -3.08
N PRO A 264 6.15 28.07 -4.14
CA PRO A 264 5.41 28.29 -5.34
C PRO A 264 5.21 26.97 -6.10
N VAL A 265 3.97 26.81 -6.58
CA VAL A 265 3.54 25.90 -7.67
C VAL A 265 4.48 25.94 -8.89
N THR A 266 5.39 26.91 -8.98
CA THR A 266 6.40 27.04 -10.03
C THR A 266 7.37 25.87 -10.10
N ALA A 267 7.63 25.12 -9.04
CA ALA A 267 8.47 23.92 -9.13
C ALA A 267 7.68 22.74 -9.77
N ALA A 268 6.37 22.63 -9.54
CA ALA A 268 5.49 21.65 -10.19
C ALA A 268 5.38 21.89 -11.71
N LEU A 269 5.66 23.11 -12.17
CA LEU A 269 5.71 23.47 -13.59
C LEU A 269 6.95 22.95 -14.35
N TRP A 270 8.01 22.46 -13.67
CA TRP A 270 9.25 22.01 -14.34
C TRP A 270 9.27 20.54 -14.77
N VAL A 271 8.38 19.73 -14.23
CA VAL A 271 8.27 18.30 -14.55
C VAL A 271 6.96 18.08 -15.30
N SER A 272 7.04 18.05 -16.63
CA SER A 272 5.87 17.71 -17.45
C SER A 272 5.33 16.32 -17.06
N PRO A 273 4.03 16.04 -17.25
CA PRO A 273 3.45 14.70 -17.01
C PRO A 273 4.22 13.57 -17.71
N PHE A 274 4.93 13.89 -18.80
CA PHE A 274 5.85 13.00 -19.47
C PHE A 274 7.09 12.66 -18.62
N LYS A 275 7.77 13.66 -18.02
CA LYS A 275 8.93 13.45 -17.16
C LYS A 275 8.56 12.66 -15.90
N GLU A 276 7.39 12.91 -15.32
CA GLU A 276 6.85 12.15 -14.20
C GLU A 276 6.68 10.66 -14.56
N ARG A 277 6.01 10.38 -15.69
CA ARG A 277 5.82 9.00 -16.19
C ARG A 277 7.14 8.31 -16.48
N MET A 278 8.11 9.02 -17.06
CA MET A 278 9.44 8.45 -17.33
C MET A 278 10.20 8.12 -16.05
N LEU A 279 10.14 8.98 -15.03
CA LEU A 279 10.74 8.73 -13.73
C LEU A 279 10.05 7.55 -13.02
N SER A 280 8.72 7.54 -13.01
CA SER A 280 7.88 6.45 -12.48
C SER A 280 8.23 5.10 -13.11
N LEU A 281 8.30 5.07 -14.44
CA LEU A 281 8.71 3.89 -15.21
C LEU A 281 10.13 3.44 -14.86
N SER A 282 11.06 4.38 -14.73
CA SER A 282 12.45 4.08 -14.37
C SER A 282 12.54 3.44 -12.98
N ILE A 283 11.84 3.99 -11.99
CA ILE A 283 11.78 3.44 -10.62
C ILE A 283 11.22 2.02 -10.65
N ALA A 284 10.08 1.82 -11.32
CA ALA A 284 9.42 0.52 -11.37
C ALA A 284 10.27 -0.53 -12.10
N LEU A 285 10.96 -0.16 -13.18
CA LEU A 285 11.89 -1.05 -13.89
C LEU A 285 13.13 -1.40 -13.05
N ILE A 286 13.69 -0.45 -12.29
CA ILE A 286 14.80 -0.71 -11.37
C ILE A 286 14.36 -1.70 -10.28
N ASN A 287 13.20 -1.46 -9.66
CA ASN A 287 12.65 -2.34 -8.63
C ASN A 287 12.36 -3.74 -9.19
N LEU A 288 11.81 -3.84 -10.41
CA LEU A 288 11.61 -5.11 -11.10
C LEU A 288 12.94 -5.83 -11.40
N ASN A 289 13.99 -5.09 -11.78
CA ASN A 289 15.31 -5.67 -12.00
C ASN A 289 15.91 -6.24 -10.71
N ILE A 290 15.75 -5.53 -9.59
CA ILE A 290 16.14 -6.01 -8.27
C ILE A 290 15.38 -7.30 -7.94
N LEU A 291 14.05 -7.30 -8.08
CA LEU A 291 13.18 -8.47 -7.87
C LEU A 291 13.66 -9.69 -8.68
N ALA A 292 13.92 -9.51 -9.97
CA ALA A 292 14.43 -10.58 -10.81
C ALA A 292 15.78 -11.11 -10.29
N ARG A 293 16.77 -10.24 -10.05
CA ARG A 293 18.11 -10.67 -9.61
C ARG A 293 18.10 -11.41 -8.27
N VAL A 294 17.31 -10.94 -7.31
CA VAL A 294 17.29 -11.52 -5.96
C VAL A 294 16.55 -12.86 -5.98
N THR A 295 15.45 -12.97 -6.73
CA THR A 295 14.74 -14.23 -6.96
C THR A 295 15.65 -15.26 -7.63
N LEU A 296 16.42 -14.84 -8.65
CA LEU A 296 17.39 -15.70 -9.32
C LEU A 296 18.50 -16.19 -8.39
N SER A 297 19.01 -15.31 -7.52
CA SER A 297 20.01 -15.66 -6.52
C SER A 297 19.50 -16.73 -5.55
N LEU A 298 18.21 -16.67 -5.19
CA LEU A 298 17.55 -17.68 -4.36
C LEU A 298 17.32 -19.00 -5.09
N CYS A 299 17.05 -18.98 -6.41
CA CYS A 299 16.82 -20.16 -7.23
C CYS A 299 18.10 -20.89 -7.69
N GLY A 300 19.22 -20.18 -7.85
CA GLY A 300 20.43 -20.67 -8.53
C GLY A 300 21.21 -21.84 -7.91
N LYS A 301 20.63 -22.62 -6.97
CA LYS A 301 21.29 -23.79 -6.36
C LYS A 301 20.50 -25.10 -6.41
N PHE A 302 19.34 -25.17 -7.09
CA PHE A 302 18.69 -26.45 -7.38
C PHE A 302 19.51 -27.23 -8.43
N HIS A 303 20.02 -28.42 -8.14
CA HIS A 303 20.89 -29.27 -9.00
C HIS A 303 20.20 -29.88 -10.24
N LEU A 304 19.28 -29.17 -10.91
CA LEU A 304 18.71 -29.58 -12.20
C LEU A 304 19.36 -28.79 -13.33
N ASN A 305 19.07 -29.02 -14.62
CA ASN A 305 19.64 -28.24 -15.73
C ASN A 305 19.00 -26.82 -15.81
N TYR A 306 19.06 -26.10 -14.68
CA TYR A 306 18.18 -25.00 -14.26
C TYR A 306 18.48 -23.69 -14.98
N LYS A 307 19.69 -23.52 -15.53
CA LYS A 307 20.05 -22.29 -16.25
C LYS A 307 19.21 -22.09 -17.52
N ARG A 308 18.81 -23.17 -18.20
CA ARG A 308 17.88 -23.10 -19.34
C ARG A 308 16.45 -22.85 -18.88
N LEU A 309 15.95 -23.60 -17.89
CA LEU A 309 14.60 -23.42 -17.32
C LEU A 309 14.39 -22.03 -16.71
N ILE A 310 15.40 -21.47 -16.05
CA ILE A 310 15.36 -20.12 -15.50
C ILE A 310 15.46 -19.05 -16.59
N LYS A 311 16.31 -19.23 -17.62
CA LYS A 311 16.31 -18.32 -18.77
C LYS A 311 14.98 -18.36 -19.52
N ILE A 312 14.36 -19.53 -19.65
CA ILE A 312 13.03 -19.70 -20.22
C ILE A 312 11.99 -19.08 -19.29
N ALA A 313 12.03 -19.30 -17.98
CA ALA A 313 11.09 -18.70 -17.03
C ALA A 313 11.25 -17.17 -16.94
N LEU A 314 12.46 -16.63 -17.05
CA LEU A 314 12.73 -15.20 -17.16
C LEU A 314 12.31 -14.64 -18.51
N PHE A 315 12.56 -15.37 -19.60
CA PHE A 315 12.08 -14.99 -20.92
C PHE A 315 10.56 -15.02 -20.95
N MET A 316 9.91 -16.01 -20.34
CA MET A 316 8.46 -16.14 -20.22
C MET A 316 7.88 -15.11 -19.24
N LEU A 317 8.53 -14.82 -18.11
CA LEU A 317 8.10 -13.79 -17.17
C LEU A 317 8.27 -12.39 -17.79
N ASN A 318 9.41 -12.12 -18.41
CA ASN A 318 9.63 -10.88 -19.15
C ASN A 318 8.73 -10.81 -20.38
N ALA A 319 8.46 -11.91 -21.08
CA ALA A 319 7.56 -11.96 -22.23
C ALA A 319 6.10 -11.82 -21.80
N VAL A 320 5.69 -12.35 -20.65
CA VAL A 320 4.36 -12.14 -20.04
C VAL A 320 4.25 -10.70 -19.56
N ILE A 321 5.28 -10.14 -18.93
CA ILE A 321 5.32 -8.72 -18.55
C ILE A 321 5.28 -7.83 -19.80
N ILE A 322 6.03 -8.16 -20.85
CA ILE A 322 6.02 -7.47 -22.14
C ILE A 322 4.67 -7.66 -22.83
N LEU A 323 4.07 -8.84 -22.82
CA LEU A 323 2.74 -9.12 -23.37
C LEU A 323 1.67 -8.35 -22.61
N VAL A 324 1.75 -8.24 -21.28
CA VAL A 324 0.86 -7.41 -20.47
C VAL A 324 1.08 -5.91 -20.78
N ILE A 325 2.34 -5.49 -20.97
CA ILE A 325 2.71 -4.13 -21.38
C ILE A 325 2.34 -3.83 -22.85
N ILE A 326 2.18 -4.84 -23.71
CA ILE A 326 1.87 -4.68 -25.14
C ILE A 326 0.36 -4.87 -25.40
N ILE A 327 -0.27 -5.91 -24.86
CA ILE A 327 -1.71 -6.19 -24.98
C ILE A 327 -2.48 -5.04 -24.34
N PRO A 328 -3.16 -4.18 -25.14
CA PRO A 328 -3.84 -3.02 -24.61
C PRO A 328 -4.92 -3.47 -23.64
N HIS A 329 -4.83 -3.02 -22.39
CA HIS A 329 -5.95 -3.12 -21.46
C HIS A 329 -6.99 -2.08 -21.89
N LYS A 330 -7.81 -2.44 -22.89
CA LYS A 330 -8.98 -1.66 -23.28
C LYS A 330 -10.03 -1.86 -22.18
N MET A 331 -10.10 -0.90 -21.27
CA MET A 331 -11.22 -0.82 -20.33
C MET A 331 -12.49 -0.44 -21.09
N LYS A 332 -13.61 -0.97 -20.62
CA LYS A 332 -14.91 -0.46 -21.06
C LYS A 332 -15.09 0.98 -20.53
N PRO A 333 -15.82 1.87 -21.23
CA PRO A 333 -16.07 3.23 -20.76
C PRO A 333 -16.61 3.30 -19.32
N GLU A 334 -17.54 2.41 -18.97
CA GLU A 334 -18.10 2.25 -17.62
C GLU A 334 -17.02 1.96 -16.55
N GLU A 335 -16.04 1.12 -16.89
CA GLU A 335 -14.93 0.80 -15.99
C GLU A 335 -13.95 1.96 -15.83
N GLU A 336 -13.76 2.77 -16.87
CA GLU A 336 -13.00 4.01 -16.77
C GLU A 336 -13.72 5.02 -15.88
N ALA A 337 -15.04 5.16 -16.06
CA ALA A 337 -15.88 6.05 -15.26
C ALA A 337 -15.81 5.73 -13.77
N ALA A 338 -15.92 4.44 -13.40
CA ALA A 338 -15.82 3.99 -12.02
C ALA A 338 -14.47 4.35 -11.36
N VAL A 339 -13.39 4.36 -12.15
CA VAL A 339 -12.06 4.71 -11.67
C VAL A 339 -11.93 6.22 -11.44
N PHE A 340 -12.38 7.02 -12.39
CA PHE A 340 -12.47 8.48 -12.26
C PHE A 340 -13.34 8.88 -11.05
N LEU A 341 -14.48 8.20 -10.84
CA LEU A 341 -15.31 8.35 -9.64
C LEU A 341 -14.54 8.04 -8.35
N GLY A 342 -13.81 6.93 -8.31
CA GLY A 342 -13.00 6.54 -7.15
C GLY A 342 -11.95 7.60 -6.77
N ARG A 343 -11.26 8.17 -7.76
CA ARG A 343 -10.29 9.27 -7.55
C ARG A 343 -10.95 10.58 -7.14
N GLY A 344 -12.09 10.93 -7.75
CA GLY A 344 -12.86 12.11 -7.37
C GLY A 344 -13.26 12.08 -5.89
N ARG A 345 -13.76 10.93 -5.43
CA ARG A 345 -14.06 10.70 -4.01
C ARG A 345 -12.82 10.79 -3.12
N PHE A 346 -11.68 10.26 -3.58
CA PHE A 346 -10.41 10.40 -2.86
C PHE A 346 -10.07 11.86 -2.61
N TYR A 347 -10.08 12.68 -3.67
CA TYR A 347 -9.76 14.10 -3.57
C TYR A 347 -10.76 14.87 -2.69
N LEU A 348 -12.05 14.52 -2.72
CA LEU A 348 -13.03 15.10 -1.80
C LEU A 348 -12.71 14.84 -0.33
N ASN A 349 -12.33 13.62 0.02
CA ASN A 349 -11.95 13.28 1.40
C ASN A 349 -10.67 14.00 1.85
N GLN A 350 -9.78 14.34 0.91
CA GLN A 350 -8.60 15.17 1.20
C GLN A 350 -8.93 16.68 1.31
N GLY A 351 -10.18 17.07 1.04
CA GLY A 351 -10.58 18.48 0.95
C GLY A 351 -10.11 19.18 -0.33
N TRP A 352 -9.71 18.44 -1.37
CA TRP A 352 -9.24 18.99 -2.65
C TRP A 352 -10.37 19.03 -3.68
N ALA A 353 -11.35 19.88 -3.42
CA ALA A 353 -12.52 20.04 -4.28
C ALA A 353 -12.17 20.28 -5.76
N GLY A 354 -11.15 21.11 -6.04
CA GLY A 354 -10.72 21.41 -7.42
C GLY A 354 -10.23 20.19 -8.22
N LEU A 355 -9.41 19.33 -7.60
CA LEU A 355 -8.95 18.10 -8.26
C LEU A 355 -10.10 17.09 -8.39
N ALA A 356 -10.99 17.03 -7.39
CA ALA A 356 -12.16 16.16 -7.42
C ALA A 356 -13.10 16.48 -8.58
N ILE A 357 -13.37 17.77 -8.85
CA ILE A 357 -14.22 18.23 -9.95
C ILE A 357 -13.74 17.64 -11.28
N GLY A 358 -12.45 17.81 -11.60
CA GLY A 358 -11.90 17.33 -12.88
C GLY A 358 -12.01 15.81 -13.06
N GLU A 359 -11.76 15.03 -12.01
CA GLU A 359 -11.94 13.57 -12.08
C GLU A 359 -13.41 13.18 -12.21
N LEU A 360 -14.33 13.85 -11.50
CA LEU A 360 -15.76 13.52 -11.54
C LEU A 360 -16.42 13.93 -12.86
N GLU A 361 -15.98 15.03 -13.47
CA GLU A 361 -16.37 15.41 -14.84
C GLU A 361 -15.91 14.35 -15.85
N MET A 362 -14.66 13.87 -15.70
CA MET A 362 -14.16 12.77 -16.53
C MET A 362 -14.98 11.50 -16.31
N ALA A 363 -15.41 11.19 -15.08
CA ALA A 363 -16.27 10.04 -14.79
C ALA A 363 -17.60 10.15 -15.56
N ILE A 364 -18.27 11.30 -15.48
CA ILE A 364 -19.54 11.56 -16.19
C ILE A 364 -19.35 11.54 -17.71
N SER A 365 -18.20 12.02 -18.22
CA SER A 365 -17.90 11.98 -19.65
C SER A 365 -17.78 10.55 -20.19
N LYS A 366 -17.32 9.61 -19.35
CA LYS A 366 -17.11 8.20 -19.71
C LYS A 366 -18.36 7.37 -19.53
N ASP A 367 -19.13 7.65 -18.49
CA ASP A 367 -20.45 7.08 -18.25
C ASP A 367 -21.43 8.18 -17.81
N PRO A 368 -22.21 8.73 -18.77
CA PRO A 368 -23.22 9.72 -18.46
C PRO A 368 -24.39 9.18 -17.63
N THR A 369 -24.48 7.87 -17.35
CA THR A 369 -25.54 7.31 -16.50
C THR A 369 -25.12 7.15 -15.04
N LEU A 370 -23.85 7.41 -14.72
CA LEU A 370 -23.29 7.21 -13.39
C LEU A 370 -23.75 8.29 -12.38
N SER A 371 -24.86 8.03 -11.71
CA SER A 371 -25.48 8.94 -10.74
C SER A 371 -24.60 9.28 -9.54
N ASP A 372 -23.80 8.34 -9.05
CA ASP A 372 -22.80 8.58 -8.00
C ASP A 372 -21.83 9.70 -8.41
N ALA A 373 -21.36 9.71 -9.67
CA ALA A 373 -20.43 10.74 -10.13
C ALA A 373 -21.06 12.14 -10.16
N ARG A 374 -22.35 12.25 -10.51
CA ARG A 374 -23.09 13.51 -10.42
C ARG A 374 -23.26 13.98 -8.98
N TYR A 375 -23.62 13.06 -8.09
CA TYR A 375 -23.77 13.36 -6.66
C TYR A 375 -22.45 13.87 -6.07
N PHE A 376 -21.34 13.14 -6.25
CA PHE A 376 -20.05 13.57 -5.74
C PHE A 376 -19.53 14.84 -6.43
N LEU A 377 -19.87 15.10 -7.70
CA LEU A 377 -19.54 16.36 -8.36
C LEU A 377 -20.25 17.54 -7.68
N ALA A 378 -21.50 17.35 -7.28
CA ALA A 378 -22.22 18.34 -6.47
C ALA A 378 -21.56 18.59 -5.11
N VAL A 379 -21.11 17.52 -4.44
CA VAL A 379 -20.34 17.62 -3.18
C VAL A 379 -19.05 18.43 -3.42
N ALA A 380 -18.35 18.18 -4.53
CA ALA A 380 -17.11 18.88 -4.86
C ALA A 380 -17.35 20.36 -5.16
N TRP A 381 -18.36 20.70 -5.95
CA TRP A 381 -18.74 22.09 -6.18
C TRP A 381 -19.18 22.80 -4.89
N ALA A 382 -19.97 22.14 -4.04
CA ALA A 382 -20.34 22.71 -2.74
C ALA A 382 -19.12 22.99 -1.85
N ALA A 383 -18.16 22.06 -1.79
CA ALA A 383 -16.91 22.24 -1.04
C ALA A 383 -16.00 23.32 -1.66
N ALA A 384 -16.08 23.56 -2.96
CA ALA A 384 -15.38 24.64 -3.66
C ALA A 384 -16.08 26.01 -3.52
N GLY A 385 -17.26 26.07 -2.90
CA GLY A 385 -18.08 27.29 -2.80
C GLY A 385 -18.95 27.57 -4.02
N GLU A 386 -19.00 26.66 -5.00
CA GLU A 386 -19.81 26.76 -6.22
C GLU A 386 -21.24 26.24 -5.99
N LYS A 387 -21.96 26.86 -5.06
CA LYS A 387 -23.26 26.41 -4.57
C LYS A 387 -24.33 26.28 -5.67
N GLU A 388 -24.40 27.25 -6.58
CA GLU A 388 -25.42 27.31 -7.64
C GLU A 388 -25.28 26.12 -8.60
N ARG A 389 -24.03 25.75 -8.94
CA ARG A 389 -23.74 24.60 -9.80
C ARG A 389 -24.08 23.29 -9.09
N ALA A 390 -23.74 23.17 -7.81
CA ALA A 390 -24.09 22.01 -6.99
C ALA A 390 -25.62 21.81 -6.91
N VAL A 391 -26.39 22.88 -6.69
CA VAL A 391 -27.86 22.81 -6.66
C VAL A 391 -28.43 22.38 -8.01
N SER A 392 -27.95 22.96 -9.12
CA SER A 392 -28.43 22.65 -10.46
C SER A 392 -28.27 21.16 -10.81
N ILE A 393 -27.10 20.58 -10.56
CA ILE A 393 -26.85 19.16 -10.87
C ILE A 393 -27.60 18.21 -9.94
N LEU A 394 -27.83 18.58 -8.67
CA LEU A 394 -28.66 17.79 -7.75
C LEU A 394 -30.12 17.78 -8.18
N GLN A 395 -30.64 18.91 -8.67
CA GLN A 395 -32.00 18.98 -9.21
C GLN A 395 -32.17 18.18 -10.50
N ASP A 396 -31.17 18.12 -11.38
CA ASP A 396 -31.18 17.22 -12.55
C ASP A 396 -31.11 15.75 -12.11
N LEU A 397 -30.24 15.42 -11.14
CA LEU A 397 -30.13 14.06 -10.61
C LEU A 397 -31.44 13.58 -9.98
N LEU A 398 -32.07 14.37 -9.11
CA LEU A 398 -33.32 14.02 -8.44
C LEU A 398 -34.53 13.99 -9.38
N ARG A 399 -34.47 14.68 -10.52
CA ARG A 399 -35.49 14.53 -11.58
C ARG A 399 -35.46 13.14 -12.22
N ARG A 400 -34.27 12.52 -12.30
CA ARG A 400 -34.08 11.17 -12.86
C ARG A 400 -34.23 10.09 -11.79
N GLU A 401 -33.74 10.36 -10.58
CA GLU A 401 -33.74 9.44 -9.45
C GLU A 401 -34.33 10.11 -8.19
N PRO A 402 -35.68 10.19 -8.08
CA PRO A 402 -36.34 10.88 -6.98
C PRO A 402 -36.03 10.30 -5.59
N GLU A 403 -35.68 9.01 -5.54
CA GLU A 403 -35.39 8.27 -4.31
C GLU A 403 -33.93 8.35 -3.85
N HIS A 404 -33.07 9.09 -4.56
CA HIS A 404 -31.64 9.21 -4.24
C HIS A 404 -31.43 10.04 -2.94
N ARG A 405 -31.55 9.38 -1.78
CA ARG A 405 -31.55 10.04 -0.45
C ARG A 405 -30.35 10.98 -0.22
N PRO A 406 -29.08 10.60 -0.49
CA PRO A 406 -27.95 11.49 -0.25
C PRO A 406 -28.03 12.82 -1.01
N ALA A 407 -28.49 12.78 -2.26
CA ALA A 407 -28.64 13.97 -3.11
C ALA A 407 -29.75 14.89 -2.59
N ARG A 408 -30.87 14.32 -2.13
CA ARG A 408 -31.98 15.06 -1.52
C ARG A 408 -31.56 15.76 -0.23
N ASP A 409 -30.80 15.07 0.62
CA ASP A 409 -30.33 15.60 1.89
C ASP A 409 -29.31 16.73 1.68
N LEU A 410 -28.38 16.55 0.73
CA LEU A 410 -27.42 17.60 0.36
C LEU A 410 -28.13 18.82 -0.23
N LEU A 411 -29.11 18.63 -1.12
CA LEU A 411 -29.88 19.73 -1.71
C LEU A 411 -30.60 20.55 -0.64
N ARG A 412 -31.25 19.91 0.35
CA ARG A 412 -31.91 20.59 1.48
C ARG A 412 -30.93 21.45 2.28
N ARG A 413 -29.75 20.90 2.60
CA ARG A 413 -28.68 21.61 3.31
C ARG A 413 -28.20 22.84 2.54
N LEU A 414 -28.02 22.71 1.22
CA LEU A 414 -27.63 23.85 0.38
C LEU A 414 -28.75 24.89 0.27
N GLU A 415 -30.01 24.49 0.13
CA GLU A 415 -31.14 25.43 0.05
C GLU A 415 -31.49 26.10 1.39
N GLY A 416 -30.85 25.72 2.50
CA GLY A 416 -31.15 26.26 3.83
C GLY A 416 -32.50 25.80 4.38
N ARG A 417 -32.99 24.65 3.92
CA ARG A 417 -34.23 24.03 4.42
C ARG A 417 -33.87 23.02 5.53
N PRO A 418 -34.47 23.12 6.73
CA PRO A 418 -34.16 22.25 7.86
C PRO A 418 -34.45 20.77 7.60
#